data_AF-A0A4P6F617-F1
#
_entry.id   AF-A0A4P6F617-F1
#
_cell.length_a   1.000
_cell.length_b   1.000
_cell.length_c   1.000
_cell.angle_alpha   90.00
_cell.angle_beta   90.00
_cell.angle_gamma   90.00
#
_symmetry.space_group_name_H-M   'P 1'
#
loop_
_entity.id
_entity.type
_entity.pdbx_description
1 polymer ?
#
loop_
_entity_poly.entity_id
_entity_poly.type
_entity_poly.pdbx_seq_one_letter_code
_entity_poly.pdbx_strand_id
1 'polypeptide(L)'
;MTAAGRGRLAGLRDRLDSALVAPGEARTARWVHAGVAAVVGWRLAVRDWTVLADRAPELRTHANLLGWVPDLPAAGLVAVQVLGVLAAVAAVARWRPRLAFGVAWACYLVLCGLWSSSGKVMHNDVLTVWVGAVWLFAGPPARAVPPGERAVRWGWPPRASLAVLGCIYFLTGFQKLVHSGPRWAYSDNMRWVLLEGAHTSPFGAAFPQTIANLPVMPQLLASGALLLELSAPFLLYGRWTRAPFALAVAVMHTSIWACLGLDYSAWVLTAAAVALPTGLAPWAALLSRRAGGRVARPLGPPPPA
;
A
#
# COMPACT_ATOMS: atom_id res chain seq x y z
N MET A 1 -33.88 25.42 1.76
CA MET A 1 -33.37 24.26 2.55
C MET A 1 -34.17 24.14 3.85
N THR A 2 -34.97 23.10 4.01
CA THR A 2 -35.89 22.94 5.16
C THR A 2 -35.16 22.60 6.46
N ALA A 3 -35.74 22.92 7.62
CA ALA A 3 -35.18 22.62 8.94
C ALA A 3 -34.88 21.11 9.12
N ALA A 4 -35.72 20.24 8.53
CA ALA A 4 -35.52 18.79 8.51
C ALA A 4 -34.26 18.35 7.72
N GLY A 5 -33.88 19.09 6.67
CA GLY A 5 -32.63 18.86 5.93
C GLY A 5 -31.39 19.23 6.72
N ARG A 6 -31.45 20.30 7.53
CA ARG A 6 -30.38 20.73 8.43
C ARG A 6 -30.13 19.73 9.56
N GLY A 7 -31.20 19.16 10.15
CA GLY A 7 -31.08 18.15 11.20
C GLY A 7 -30.44 16.83 10.73
N ARG A 8 -30.74 16.38 9.50
CA ARG A 8 -30.11 15.17 8.92
C ARG A 8 -28.63 15.36 8.60
N LEU A 9 -28.25 16.52 8.08
CA LEU A 9 -26.86 16.85 7.79
C LEU A 9 -26.02 16.97 9.08
N ALA A 10 -26.58 17.58 10.13
CA ALA A 10 -25.94 17.63 11.44
C ALA A 10 -25.71 16.23 12.04
N GLY A 11 -26.74 15.37 12.03
CA GLY A 11 -26.60 13.99 12.52
C GLY A 11 -25.64 13.13 11.69
N LEU A 12 -25.53 13.37 10.38
CA LEU A 12 -24.52 12.71 9.54
C LEU A 12 -23.10 13.18 9.91
N ARG A 13 -22.90 14.48 10.10
CA ARG A 13 -21.63 15.06 10.53
C ARG A 13 -21.17 14.47 11.87
N ASP A 14 -22.05 14.45 12.87
CA ASP A 14 -21.69 13.93 14.20
C ASP A 14 -21.30 12.44 14.16
N ARG A 15 -21.95 11.66 13.29
CA ARG A 15 -21.61 10.25 13.05
C ARG A 15 -20.26 10.11 12.36
N LEU A 16 -19.97 10.93 11.36
CA LEU A 16 -18.69 10.93 10.67
C LEU A 16 -17.56 11.34 11.60
N ASP A 17 -17.73 12.43 12.35
CA ASP A 17 -16.77 12.90 13.34
C ASP A 17 -16.50 11.81 14.38
N SER A 18 -17.55 11.21 14.95
CA SER A 18 -17.45 10.10 15.90
C SER A 18 -16.73 8.88 15.31
N ALA A 19 -16.96 8.57 14.03
CA ALA A 19 -16.29 7.47 13.35
C ALA A 19 -14.80 7.76 13.09
N LEU A 20 -14.45 9.00 12.75
CA LEU A 20 -13.07 9.44 12.55
C LEU A 20 -12.27 9.38 13.85
N VAL A 21 -12.86 9.85 14.96
CA VAL A 21 -12.22 9.85 16.29
C VAL A 21 -12.45 8.57 17.09
N ALA A 22 -13.05 7.53 16.50
CA ALA A 22 -13.34 6.29 17.23
C ALA A 22 -12.04 5.65 17.79
N PRO A 23 -11.99 5.28 19.08
CA PRO A 23 -10.81 4.64 19.66
C PRO A 23 -10.41 3.34 18.95
N GLY A 24 -9.12 3.24 18.59
CA GLY A 24 -8.52 2.02 18.03
C GLY A 24 -7.56 1.35 19.00
N GLU A 25 -7.20 0.11 18.73
CA GLU A 25 -6.29 -0.69 19.55
C GLU A 25 -4.82 -0.37 19.22
N ALA A 26 -3.98 -0.26 20.26
CA ALA A 26 -2.54 -0.05 20.11
C ALA A 26 -1.86 -1.16 19.30
N ARG A 27 -2.34 -2.41 19.41
CA ARG A 27 -1.84 -3.57 18.63
C ARG A 27 -1.93 -3.33 17.13
N THR A 28 -3.08 -2.91 16.62
CA THR A 28 -3.27 -2.69 15.18
C THR A 28 -2.39 -1.55 14.69
N ALA A 29 -2.31 -0.45 15.44
CA ALA A 29 -1.41 0.66 15.12
C ALA A 29 0.06 0.23 15.08
N ARG A 30 0.49 -0.63 16.01
CA ARG A 30 1.85 -1.21 16.01
C ARG A 30 2.12 -2.04 14.78
N TRP A 31 1.22 -2.95 14.42
CA TRP A 31 1.39 -3.82 13.25
C TRP A 31 1.49 -3.03 11.96
N VAL A 32 0.59 -2.07 11.75
CA VAL A 32 0.62 -1.24 10.55
C VAL A 32 1.90 -0.41 10.49
N HIS A 33 2.28 0.27 11.58
CA HIS A 33 3.53 1.04 11.62
C HIS A 33 4.76 0.16 11.39
N ALA A 34 4.87 -0.98 12.07
CA ALA A 34 6.01 -1.89 11.91
C ALA A 34 6.07 -2.47 10.49
N GLY A 35 4.92 -2.80 9.91
CA GLY A 35 4.81 -3.24 8.52
C GLY A 35 5.29 -2.17 7.54
N VAL A 36 4.80 -0.94 7.65
CA VAL A 36 5.23 0.18 6.79
C VAL A 36 6.73 0.47 6.95
N ALA A 37 7.24 0.47 8.20
CA ALA A 37 8.67 0.63 8.47
C ALA A 37 9.51 -0.50 7.85
N ALA A 38 9.04 -1.75 7.92
CA ALA A 38 9.70 -2.89 7.31
C ALA A 38 9.71 -2.79 5.78
N VAL A 39 8.63 -2.31 5.14
CA VAL A 39 8.61 -2.08 3.69
C VAL A 39 9.59 -1.00 3.28
N VAL A 40 9.64 0.12 4.01
CA VAL A 40 10.64 1.18 3.78
C VAL A 40 12.06 0.62 3.89
N GLY A 41 12.36 -0.11 4.97
CA GLY A 41 13.67 -0.73 5.17
C GLY A 41 14.04 -1.75 4.09
N TRP A 42 13.10 -2.60 3.69
CA TRP A 42 13.28 -3.57 2.60
C TRP A 42 13.60 -2.88 1.28
N ARG A 43 12.84 -1.84 0.90
CA ARG A 43 13.07 -1.10 -0.34
C ARG A 43 14.40 -0.37 -0.36
N LEU A 44 14.79 0.21 0.76
CA LEU A 44 16.12 0.79 0.93
C LEU A 44 17.21 -0.26 0.77
N ALA A 45 17.04 -1.46 1.33
CA ALA A 45 18.06 -2.50 1.31
C ALA A 45 18.25 -3.17 -0.06
N VAL A 46 17.17 -3.41 -0.80
CA VAL A 46 17.19 -4.26 -2.01
C VAL A 46 17.45 -3.48 -3.29
N ARG A 47 17.10 -2.19 -3.33
CA ARG A 47 17.31 -1.38 -4.52
C ARG A 47 18.74 -0.87 -4.58
N ASP A 48 19.35 -0.97 -5.76
CA ASP A 48 20.61 -0.28 -6.02
C ASP A 48 20.35 1.21 -6.29
N TRP A 49 20.69 2.03 -5.29
CA TRP A 49 20.59 3.49 -5.39
C TRP A 49 21.84 4.11 -6.00
N THR A 50 22.97 3.38 -6.08
CA THR A 50 24.24 3.91 -6.57
C THR A 50 24.20 4.24 -8.07
N VAL A 51 23.30 3.60 -8.81
CA VAL A 51 22.94 3.94 -10.20
C VAL A 51 22.49 5.41 -10.37
N LEU A 52 22.19 6.14 -9.29
CA LEU A 52 21.97 7.59 -9.33
C LEU A 52 23.26 8.37 -9.62
N ALA A 53 24.42 7.90 -9.14
CA ALA A 53 25.71 8.57 -9.30
C ALA A 53 26.22 8.52 -10.74
N ASP A 54 25.94 7.43 -11.45
CA ASP A 54 26.45 7.18 -12.82
C ASP A 54 25.55 7.80 -13.93
N ARG A 55 24.52 8.57 -13.57
CA ARG A 55 23.54 9.06 -14.57
C ARG A 55 24.11 10.11 -15.48
N ALA A 56 23.72 10.09 -16.76
CA ALA A 56 24.05 11.17 -17.68
C ALA A 56 23.50 12.52 -17.18
N PRO A 57 24.27 13.63 -17.21
CA PRO A 57 23.85 14.94 -16.69
C PRO A 57 22.53 15.47 -17.27
N GLU A 58 22.22 15.11 -18.51
CA GLU A 58 21.04 15.57 -19.27
C GLU A 58 19.74 14.99 -18.70
N LEU A 59 19.82 13.80 -18.09
CA LEU A 59 18.69 13.16 -17.43
C LEU A 59 18.46 13.70 -16.02
N ARG A 60 19.32 14.58 -15.50
CA ARG A 60 19.24 15.12 -14.13
C ARG A 60 18.39 16.41 -14.04
N THR A 61 17.52 16.64 -15.02
CA THR A 61 16.76 17.88 -15.18
C THR A 61 15.93 18.24 -13.93
N HIS A 62 16.06 19.48 -13.48
CA HIS A 62 15.56 20.03 -12.20
C HIS A 62 14.03 20.16 -12.07
N ALA A 63 13.23 19.37 -12.78
CA ALA A 63 11.78 19.57 -12.88
C ALA A 63 10.99 19.16 -11.61
N ASN A 64 11.64 18.60 -10.58
CA ASN A 64 10.98 17.94 -9.44
C ASN A 64 11.46 18.48 -8.08
N LEU A 65 10.80 18.05 -6.99
CA LEU A 65 10.99 18.55 -5.61
C LEU A 65 12.44 18.65 -5.13
N LEU A 66 13.32 17.75 -5.56
CA LEU A 66 14.75 17.70 -5.19
C LEU A 66 15.68 18.04 -6.35
N GLY A 67 15.18 18.68 -7.40
CA GLY A 67 15.98 19.09 -8.55
C GLY A 67 17.17 19.96 -8.15
N TRP A 68 17.03 20.79 -7.12
CA TRP A 68 18.06 21.71 -6.64
C TRP A 68 19.18 21.06 -5.81
N VAL A 69 19.08 19.76 -5.47
CA VAL A 69 20.09 19.09 -4.63
C VAL A 69 21.35 18.80 -5.47
N PRO A 70 22.55 19.13 -4.98
CA PRO A 70 23.80 18.82 -5.68
C PRO A 70 24.00 17.32 -5.90
N ASP A 71 24.78 16.97 -6.92
CA ASP A 71 25.14 15.58 -7.20
C ASP A 71 25.81 14.94 -5.98
N LEU A 72 25.26 13.79 -5.57
CA LEU A 72 25.84 13.00 -4.49
C LEU A 72 26.73 11.91 -5.07
N PRO A 73 27.98 11.75 -4.57
CA PRO A 73 28.79 10.60 -4.93
C PRO A 73 28.12 9.30 -4.43
N ALA A 74 28.47 8.16 -5.03
CA ALA A 74 27.94 6.85 -4.65
C ALA A 74 28.03 6.59 -3.14
N ALA A 75 29.14 6.99 -2.50
CA ALA A 75 29.32 6.88 -1.05
C ALA A 75 28.27 7.66 -0.25
N GLY A 76 27.85 8.84 -0.73
CA GLY A 76 26.79 9.63 -0.10
C GLY A 76 25.42 8.94 -0.18
N LEU A 77 25.12 8.35 -1.34
CA LEU A 77 23.88 7.58 -1.54
C LEU A 77 23.85 6.33 -0.65
N VAL A 78 24.96 5.60 -0.56
CA VAL A 78 25.11 4.44 0.33
C VAL A 78 24.97 4.85 1.80
N ALA A 79 25.55 5.98 2.21
CA ALA A 79 25.41 6.47 3.58
C ALA A 79 23.94 6.75 3.94
N VAL A 80 23.19 7.43 3.04
CA VAL A 80 21.75 7.68 3.22
C VAL A 80 20.97 6.36 3.27
N GLN A 81 21.30 5.41 2.39
CA GLN A 81 20.68 4.08 2.35
C GLN A 81 20.90 3.31 3.66
N VAL A 82 22.16 3.17 4.11
CA VAL A 82 22.51 2.45 5.34
C VAL A 82 21.86 3.10 6.56
N LEU A 83 21.92 4.43 6.67
CA LEU A 83 21.25 5.15 7.75
C LEU A 83 19.74 4.86 7.75
N GLY A 84 19.10 4.90 6.59
CA GLY A 84 17.68 4.62 6.44
C GLY A 84 17.31 3.18 6.82
N VAL A 85 18.12 2.19 6.41
CA VAL A 85 17.91 0.77 6.77
C VAL A 85 18.05 0.56 8.28
N LEU A 86 19.12 1.08 8.90
CA LEU A 86 19.33 0.96 10.35
C LEU A 86 18.19 1.64 11.13
N ALA A 87 17.74 2.80 10.68
CA ALA A 87 16.63 3.51 11.26
C ALA A 87 15.30 2.73 11.11
N ALA A 88 15.07 2.08 9.97
CA ALA A 88 13.91 1.22 9.77
C ALA A 88 13.93 0.00 10.72
N VAL A 89 15.09 -0.65 10.86
CA VAL A 89 15.29 -1.74 11.83
C VAL A 89 15.01 -1.27 13.26
N ALA A 90 15.53 -0.11 13.66
CA ALA A 90 15.25 0.47 14.98
C ALA A 90 13.76 0.77 15.18
N ALA A 91 13.06 1.26 14.14
CA ALA A 91 11.63 1.54 14.18
C ALA A 91 10.79 0.26 14.34
N VAL A 92 11.17 -0.82 13.64
CA VAL A 92 10.55 -2.16 13.77
C VAL A 92 10.83 -2.75 15.15
N ALA A 93 12.08 -2.67 15.63
CA ALA A 93 12.51 -3.09 16.97
C ALA A 93 11.93 -2.22 18.10
N ARG A 94 11.16 -1.17 17.76
CA ARG A 94 10.51 -0.23 18.69
C ARG A 94 11.50 0.59 19.52
N TRP A 95 12.72 0.78 19.05
CA TRP A 95 13.68 1.69 19.68
C TRP A 95 13.44 3.12 19.16
N ARG A 96 12.94 3.99 20.04
CA ARG A 96 12.52 5.38 19.70
C ARG A 96 11.72 5.44 18.38
N PRO A 97 10.59 4.69 18.26
CA PRO A 97 9.98 4.35 16.98
C PRO A 97 9.58 5.57 16.14
N ARG A 98 9.17 6.69 16.77
CA ARG A 98 8.84 7.93 16.06
C ARG A 98 10.06 8.55 15.38
N LEU A 99 11.17 8.68 16.11
CA LEU A 99 12.41 9.25 15.58
C LEU A 99 13.03 8.33 14.54
N ALA A 100 13.15 7.04 14.86
CA ALA A 100 13.70 6.04 13.98
C ALA A 100 12.91 5.94 12.66
N PHE A 101 11.57 5.94 12.72
CA PHE A 101 10.75 5.95 11.52
C PHE A 101 10.89 7.25 10.73
N GLY A 102 10.93 8.41 11.41
CA GLY A 102 11.13 9.70 10.75
C GLY A 102 12.44 9.75 9.96
N VAL A 103 13.54 9.24 10.53
CA VAL A 103 14.84 9.13 9.84
C VAL A 103 14.74 8.17 8.65
N ALA A 104 14.19 6.97 8.85
CA ALA A 104 14.03 5.98 7.78
C ALA A 104 13.21 6.52 6.60
N TRP A 105 12.08 7.18 6.90
CA TRP A 105 11.22 7.79 5.91
C TRP A 105 11.90 8.95 5.19
N ALA A 106 12.66 9.80 5.90
CA ALA A 106 13.38 10.91 5.28
C ALA A 106 14.47 10.40 4.31
N CYS A 107 15.28 9.42 4.72
CA CYS A 107 16.25 8.76 3.85
C CYS A 107 15.58 8.19 2.60
N TYR A 108 14.44 7.51 2.79
CA TYR A 108 13.67 6.92 1.69
C TYR A 108 13.07 7.98 0.75
N LEU A 109 12.50 9.05 1.29
CA LEU A 109 11.96 10.17 0.52
C LEU A 109 13.06 10.81 -0.33
N VAL A 110 14.24 11.08 0.25
CA VAL A 110 15.36 11.70 -0.46
C VAL A 110 15.77 10.83 -1.64
N LEU A 111 16.02 9.53 -1.41
CA LEU A 111 16.42 8.62 -2.49
C LEU A 111 15.33 8.45 -3.56
N CYS A 112 14.06 8.36 -3.17
CA CYS A 112 12.94 8.33 -4.12
C CYS A 112 12.79 9.64 -4.90
N GLY A 113 13.01 10.78 -4.26
CA GLY A 113 12.94 12.10 -4.86
C GLY A 113 14.05 12.31 -5.87
N LEU A 114 15.30 11.99 -5.51
CA LEU A 114 16.45 12.03 -6.43
C LEU A 114 16.21 11.11 -7.64
N TRP A 115 15.66 9.92 -7.42
CA TRP A 115 15.32 9.04 -8.52
C TRP A 115 14.21 9.59 -9.42
N SER A 116 13.17 10.19 -8.83
CA SER A 116 12.07 10.79 -9.59
C SER A 116 12.55 11.94 -10.45
N SER A 117 13.50 12.74 -9.96
CA SER A 117 14.14 13.86 -10.66
C SER A 117 14.93 13.45 -11.92
N SER A 118 15.00 12.16 -12.25
CA SER A 118 15.76 11.69 -13.42
C SER A 118 14.91 11.46 -14.67
N GLY A 119 13.89 12.29 -14.91
CA GLY A 119 12.97 12.17 -16.05
C GLY A 119 12.02 10.96 -16.02
N LYS A 120 12.16 10.07 -15.02
CA LYS A 120 11.28 8.93 -14.80
C LYS A 120 10.47 9.14 -13.53
N VAL A 121 9.17 9.38 -13.68
CA VAL A 121 8.23 9.46 -12.55
C VAL A 121 8.29 8.16 -11.75
N MET A 122 8.80 8.21 -10.52
CA MET A 122 8.86 7.05 -9.62
C MET A 122 7.47 6.73 -9.08
N HIS A 123 6.67 6.06 -9.89
CA HIS A 123 5.37 5.61 -9.45
C HIS A 123 5.51 4.47 -8.43
N ASN A 124 6.40 3.50 -8.62
CA ASN A 124 6.48 2.27 -7.81
C ASN A 124 6.59 2.46 -6.29
N ASP A 125 7.13 3.59 -5.83
CA ASP A 125 7.41 3.85 -4.42
C ASP A 125 6.49 4.95 -3.81
N VAL A 126 5.67 5.62 -4.63
CA VAL A 126 4.83 6.76 -4.22
C VAL A 126 3.82 6.38 -3.13
N LEU A 127 3.22 5.19 -3.24
CA LEU A 127 2.28 4.70 -2.24
C LEU A 127 2.94 4.57 -0.87
N THR A 128 4.11 3.93 -0.82
CA THR A 128 4.84 3.69 0.44
C THR A 128 5.23 5.01 1.10
N VAL A 129 5.68 5.99 0.32
CA VAL A 129 6.02 7.33 0.84
C VAL A 129 4.80 8.00 1.46
N TRP A 130 3.65 8.04 0.77
CA TRP A 130 2.45 8.72 1.27
C TRP A 130 1.77 8.00 2.44
N VAL A 131 1.72 6.67 2.42
CA VAL A 131 1.26 5.89 3.58
C VAL A 131 2.20 6.10 4.76
N GLY A 132 3.51 6.16 4.52
CA GLY A 132 4.52 6.47 5.53
C GLY A 132 4.34 7.87 6.14
N ALA A 133 3.98 8.87 5.34
CA ALA A 133 3.80 10.25 5.81
C ALA A 133 2.76 10.36 6.94
N VAL A 134 1.70 9.55 6.91
CA VAL A 134 0.70 9.46 7.99
C VAL A 134 1.37 9.21 9.35
N TRP A 135 2.40 8.35 9.37
CA TRP A 135 3.09 7.92 10.57
C TRP A 135 4.15 8.90 11.09
N LEU A 136 4.45 9.96 10.35
CA LEU A 136 5.25 11.09 10.84
C LEU A 136 4.45 11.95 11.82
N PHE A 137 3.16 12.12 11.54
CA PHE A 137 2.24 12.91 12.34
C PHE A 137 1.62 12.07 13.47
N ALA A 138 1.40 10.78 13.23
CA ALA A 138 0.98 9.86 14.27
C ALA A 138 2.09 9.58 15.29
N GLY A 139 1.74 9.49 16.57
CA GLY A 139 2.61 8.84 17.55
C GLY A 139 2.48 7.33 17.39
N PRO A 140 3.54 6.56 17.05
CA PRO A 140 3.46 5.11 17.10
C PRO A 140 3.50 4.62 18.56
N PRO A 141 2.75 3.56 18.94
CA PRO A 141 2.62 3.20 20.36
C PRO A 141 3.92 2.67 20.97
N ALA A 142 4.51 3.37 21.95
CA ALA A 142 5.80 2.99 22.57
C ALA A 142 5.82 1.55 23.11
N ARG A 143 7.00 0.93 23.29
CA ARG A 143 7.14 -0.47 23.77
C ARG A 143 6.35 -0.76 25.06
N ALA A 144 6.31 0.18 25.99
CA ALA A 144 5.64 0.06 27.28
C ALA A 144 4.10 0.05 27.21
N VAL A 145 3.49 0.50 26.11
CA VAL A 145 2.02 0.58 25.98
C VAL A 145 1.42 -0.85 25.94
N PRO A 146 0.34 -1.15 26.68
CA PRO A 146 -0.32 -2.45 26.55
C PRO A 146 -0.91 -2.65 25.14
N PRO A 147 -0.75 -3.82 24.49
CA PRO A 147 -1.30 -4.04 23.14
C PRO A 147 -2.82 -3.84 23.04
N GLY A 148 -3.56 -4.15 24.10
CA GLY A 148 -5.03 -4.00 24.17
C GLY A 148 -5.49 -2.58 24.51
N GLU A 149 -4.59 -1.64 24.78
CA GLU A 149 -4.97 -0.26 25.08
C GLU A 149 -5.72 0.35 23.89
N ARG A 150 -6.87 0.98 24.17
CA ARG A 150 -7.69 1.63 23.16
C ARG A 150 -7.70 3.15 23.35
N ALA A 151 -7.34 3.88 22.31
CA ALA A 151 -7.35 5.34 22.33
C ALA A 151 -7.55 5.91 20.91
N VAL A 152 -8.00 7.16 20.83
CA VAL A 152 -8.18 7.89 19.57
C VAL A 152 -6.87 7.99 18.80
N ARG A 153 -5.77 8.30 19.50
CA ARG A 153 -4.40 8.37 18.95
C ARG A 153 -3.93 7.08 18.26
N TRP A 154 -4.52 5.93 18.59
CA TRP A 154 -4.21 4.64 17.95
C TRP A 154 -5.20 4.29 16.83
N GLY A 155 -6.38 4.91 16.80
CA GLY A 155 -7.44 4.59 15.83
C GLY A 155 -7.30 5.33 14.51
N TRP A 156 -6.98 6.63 14.54
CA TRP A 156 -6.92 7.42 13.32
C TRP A 156 -5.77 7.03 12.36
N PRO A 157 -4.53 6.68 12.81
CA PRO A 157 -3.43 6.49 11.86
C PRO A 157 -3.63 5.29 10.90
N PRO A 158 -4.08 4.11 11.36
CA PRO A 158 -4.42 3.02 10.43
C PRO A 158 -5.55 3.38 9.46
N ARG A 159 -6.56 4.17 9.89
CA ARG A 159 -7.66 4.62 9.02
C ARG A 159 -7.19 5.62 7.98
N ALA A 160 -6.34 6.57 8.38
CA ALA A 160 -5.72 7.51 7.45
C ALA A 160 -4.82 6.78 6.44
N SER A 161 -4.07 5.76 6.88
CA SER A 161 -3.29 4.90 5.98
C SER A 161 -4.17 4.18 4.94
N LEU A 162 -5.33 3.64 5.36
CA LEU A 162 -6.32 3.04 4.45
C LEU A 162 -6.92 4.08 3.49
N ALA A 163 -7.20 5.29 3.97
CA ALA A 163 -7.74 6.37 3.14
C ALA A 163 -6.72 6.80 2.08
N VAL A 164 -5.46 7.02 2.45
CA VAL A 164 -4.37 7.34 1.52
C VAL A 164 -4.21 6.23 0.47
N LEU A 165 -4.20 4.96 0.90
CA LEU A 165 -4.16 3.80 0.01
C LEU A 165 -5.32 3.82 -0.99
N GLY A 166 -6.55 4.00 -0.50
CA GLY A 166 -7.75 4.06 -1.34
C GLY A 166 -7.75 5.24 -2.30
N CYS A 167 -7.32 6.43 -1.85
CA CYS A 167 -7.21 7.62 -2.68
C CYS A 167 -6.20 7.44 -3.81
N ILE A 168 -5.02 6.89 -3.52
CA ILE A 168 -3.99 6.68 -4.55
C ILE A 168 -4.49 5.70 -5.61
N TYR A 169 -5.04 4.54 -5.21
CA TYR A 169 -5.62 3.59 -6.17
C TYR A 169 -6.78 4.19 -6.98
N PHE A 170 -7.67 4.93 -6.32
CA PHE A 170 -8.77 5.59 -7.01
C PHE A 170 -8.27 6.61 -8.04
N LEU A 171 -7.31 7.45 -7.66
CA LEU A 171 -6.77 8.47 -8.54
C LEU A 171 -6.02 7.84 -9.72
N THR A 172 -5.29 6.73 -9.55
CA THR A 172 -4.65 6.05 -10.69
C THR A 172 -5.67 5.50 -11.68
N GLY A 173 -6.76 4.89 -11.20
CA GLY A 173 -7.87 4.43 -12.06
C GLY A 173 -8.64 5.58 -12.71
N PHE A 174 -8.92 6.63 -11.95
CA PHE A 174 -9.63 7.81 -12.43
C PHE A 174 -8.85 8.54 -13.52
N GLN A 175 -7.53 8.71 -13.35
CA GLN A 175 -6.68 9.34 -14.37
C GLN A 175 -6.65 8.56 -15.68
N LYS A 176 -6.71 7.22 -15.64
CA LYS A 176 -6.87 6.39 -16.86
C LYS A 176 -8.17 6.71 -17.58
N LEU A 177 -9.27 6.88 -16.86
CA LEU A 177 -10.55 7.27 -17.45
C LEU A 177 -10.56 8.70 -17.98
N VAL A 178 -9.95 9.65 -17.28
CA VAL A 178 -9.88 11.05 -17.72
C VAL A 178 -9.13 11.17 -19.04
N HIS A 179 -7.99 10.48 -19.16
CA HIS A 179 -7.12 10.63 -20.32
C HIS A 179 -7.41 9.68 -21.48
N SER A 180 -8.04 8.53 -21.23
CA SER A 180 -8.28 7.51 -22.26
C SER A 180 -9.73 7.04 -22.36
N GLY A 181 -10.60 7.47 -21.43
CA GLY A 181 -11.98 7.01 -21.35
C GLY A 181 -12.10 5.49 -21.13
N PRO A 182 -13.29 4.91 -21.38
CA PRO A 182 -13.50 3.47 -21.33
C PRO A 182 -12.62 2.68 -22.30
N ARG A 183 -12.12 3.33 -23.38
CA ARG A 183 -11.21 2.71 -24.35
C ARG A 183 -9.92 2.23 -23.71
N TRP A 184 -9.52 2.77 -22.55
CA TRP A 184 -8.36 2.25 -21.82
C TRP A 184 -8.46 0.73 -21.56
N ALA A 185 -9.67 0.25 -21.25
CA ALA A 185 -9.95 -1.16 -20.96
C ALA A 185 -10.52 -1.94 -22.15
N TYR A 186 -11.32 -1.30 -23.01
CA TYR A 186 -12.08 -1.97 -24.08
C TYR A 186 -11.46 -1.84 -25.48
N SER A 187 -10.24 -1.33 -25.61
CA SER A 187 -9.50 -1.29 -26.88
C SER A 187 -8.28 -2.21 -26.87
N ASP A 188 -7.55 -2.24 -27.97
CA ASP A 188 -6.28 -2.96 -28.08
C ASP A 188 -5.13 -2.36 -27.24
N ASN A 189 -5.39 -1.29 -26.48
CA ASN A 189 -4.40 -0.63 -25.63
C ASN A 189 -3.62 -1.63 -24.75
N MET A 190 -4.30 -2.50 -24.00
CA MET A 190 -3.60 -3.45 -23.13
C MET A 190 -2.82 -4.50 -23.91
N ARG A 191 -3.30 -4.90 -25.10
CA ARG A 191 -2.55 -5.79 -25.99
C ARG A 191 -1.23 -5.13 -26.40
N TRP A 192 -1.27 -3.86 -26.81
CA TRP A 192 -0.06 -3.10 -27.15
C TRP A 192 0.87 -2.88 -25.97
N VAL A 193 0.35 -2.59 -24.78
CA VAL A 193 1.15 -2.48 -23.55
C VAL A 193 1.90 -3.79 -23.26
N LEU A 194 1.24 -4.94 -23.41
CA LEU A 194 1.87 -6.25 -23.22
C LEU A 194 2.93 -6.56 -24.28
N LEU A 195 2.69 -6.20 -25.55
CA LEU A 195 3.65 -6.40 -26.63
C LEU A 195 4.88 -5.51 -26.48
N GLU A 196 4.68 -4.23 -26.14
CA GLU A 196 5.75 -3.26 -25.91
C GLU A 196 6.63 -3.69 -24.73
N GLY A 197 6.01 -4.04 -23.60
CA GLY A 197 6.71 -4.50 -22.40
C GLY A 197 7.24 -5.93 -22.48
N ALA A 198 7.05 -6.65 -23.59
CA ALA A 198 7.37 -8.07 -23.65
C ALA A 198 8.85 -8.36 -23.36
N HIS A 199 9.73 -7.49 -23.85
CA HIS A 199 11.18 -7.63 -23.72
C HIS A 199 11.71 -7.49 -22.28
N THR A 200 10.91 -6.93 -21.35
CA THR A 200 11.29 -6.76 -19.95
C THR A 200 10.76 -7.87 -19.03
N SER A 201 9.95 -8.80 -19.55
CA SER A 201 9.39 -9.89 -18.74
C SER A 201 10.48 -10.80 -18.17
N PRO A 202 10.43 -11.15 -16.88
CA PRO A 202 11.35 -12.12 -16.27
C PRO A 202 11.15 -13.56 -16.78
N PHE A 203 10.04 -13.83 -17.49
CA PHE A 203 9.72 -15.12 -18.09
C PHE A 203 9.98 -15.17 -19.60
N GLY A 204 10.65 -14.13 -20.14
CA GLY A 204 10.97 -14.00 -21.57
C GLY A 204 9.80 -13.47 -22.40
N ALA A 205 10.11 -12.91 -23.57
CA ALA A 205 9.14 -12.18 -24.40
C ALA A 205 7.94 -13.01 -24.87
N ALA A 206 8.10 -14.32 -25.04
CA ALA A 206 7.02 -15.20 -25.48
C ALA A 206 5.84 -15.26 -24.49
N PHE A 207 6.10 -15.12 -23.18
CA PHE A 207 5.06 -15.17 -22.15
C PHE A 207 4.02 -14.04 -22.31
N PRO A 208 4.38 -12.74 -22.23
CA PRO A 208 3.43 -11.65 -22.44
C PRO A 208 2.90 -11.60 -23.88
N GLN A 209 3.68 -11.99 -24.90
CA GLN A 209 3.19 -12.08 -26.28
C GLN A 209 2.06 -13.11 -26.44
N THR A 210 2.15 -14.25 -25.74
CA THR A 210 1.09 -15.25 -25.73
C THR A 210 -0.18 -14.68 -25.10
N ILE A 211 -0.06 -14.02 -23.94
CA ILE A 211 -1.17 -13.38 -23.24
C ILE A 211 -1.80 -12.28 -24.10
N ALA A 212 -0.99 -11.47 -24.78
CA ALA A 212 -1.42 -10.37 -25.63
C ALA A 212 -2.29 -10.82 -26.81
N ASN A 213 -2.07 -12.05 -27.30
CA ASN A 213 -2.80 -12.62 -28.44
C ASN A 213 -3.99 -13.51 -28.02
N LEU A 214 -4.26 -13.67 -26.71
CA LEU A 214 -5.49 -14.30 -26.24
C LEU A 214 -6.68 -13.35 -26.45
N PRO A 215 -7.87 -13.87 -26.84
CA PRO A 215 -8.98 -13.05 -27.31
C PRO A 215 -9.55 -12.09 -26.25
N VAL A 216 -9.51 -12.48 -24.97
CA VAL A 216 -10.19 -11.75 -23.87
C VAL A 216 -9.22 -11.34 -22.76
N MET A 217 -8.02 -11.93 -22.71
CA MET A 217 -7.10 -11.73 -21.57
C MET A 217 -6.61 -10.28 -21.41
N PRO A 218 -6.21 -9.56 -22.47
CA PRO A 218 -5.81 -8.16 -22.34
C PRO A 218 -6.94 -7.28 -21.77
N GLN A 219 -8.18 -7.52 -22.21
CA GLN A 219 -9.35 -6.78 -21.73
C GLN A 219 -9.67 -7.12 -20.26
N LEU A 220 -9.54 -8.38 -19.84
CA LEU A 220 -9.72 -8.78 -18.43
C LEU A 220 -8.67 -8.16 -17.51
N LEU A 221 -7.41 -8.13 -17.94
CA LEU A 221 -6.33 -7.49 -17.17
C LEU A 221 -6.59 -5.99 -17.00
N ALA A 222 -6.97 -5.30 -18.09
CA ALA A 222 -7.27 -3.88 -18.04
C ALA A 222 -8.53 -3.59 -17.21
N SER A 223 -9.67 -4.21 -17.53
CA SER A 223 -10.92 -4.00 -16.80
C SER A 223 -10.81 -4.40 -15.32
N GLY A 224 -10.11 -5.49 -15.01
CA GLY A 224 -9.86 -5.92 -13.62
C GLY A 224 -9.02 -4.92 -12.83
N ALA A 225 -7.94 -4.40 -13.43
CA ALA A 225 -7.13 -3.36 -12.81
C ALA A 225 -7.95 -2.09 -12.56
N LEU A 226 -8.73 -1.66 -13.56
CA LEU A 226 -9.56 -0.46 -13.46
C LEU A 226 -10.67 -0.61 -12.41
N LEU A 227 -11.33 -1.77 -12.36
CA LEU A 227 -12.35 -2.08 -11.37
C LEU A 227 -11.75 -2.06 -9.96
N LEU A 228 -10.59 -2.68 -9.75
CA LEU A 228 -9.90 -2.67 -8.45
C LEU A 228 -9.55 -1.25 -8.01
N GLU A 229 -8.98 -0.45 -8.91
CA GLU A 229 -8.57 0.93 -8.66
C GLU A 229 -9.77 1.83 -8.30
N LEU A 230 -10.81 1.84 -9.13
CA LEU A 230 -11.98 2.69 -8.92
C LEU A 230 -12.82 2.27 -7.70
N SER A 231 -12.81 0.98 -7.36
CA SER A 231 -13.53 0.46 -6.20
C SER A 231 -12.71 0.50 -4.89
N ALA A 232 -11.42 0.85 -4.95
CA ALA A 232 -10.52 0.81 -3.79
C ALA A 232 -11.05 1.54 -2.54
N PRO A 233 -11.60 2.77 -2.62
CA PRO A 233 -12.15 3.44 -1.44
C PRO A 233 -13.27 2.64 -0.77
N PHE A 234 -14.15 2.02 -1.57
CA PHE A 234 -15.26 1.20 -1.08
C PHE A 234 -14.78 -0.13 -0.50
N LEU A 235 -13.85 -0.81 -1.17
CA LEU A 235 -13.26 -2.06 -0.71
C LEU A 235 -12.46 -1.88 0.59
N LEU A 236 -11.79 -0.75 0.77
CA LEU A 236 -11.01 -0.46 1.98
C LEU A 236 -11.88 0.07 3.14
N TYR A 237 -13.01 0.69 2.84
CA TYR A 237 -14.00 1.09 3.84
C TYR A 237 -14.52 -0.13 4.62
N GLY A 238 -14.95 -1.18 3.90
CA GLY A 238 -15.45 -2.42 4.49
C GLY A 238 -14.34 -3.27 5.14
N ARG A 239 -14.46 -3.57 6.44
CA ARG A 239 -13.48 -4.42 7.14
C ARG A 239 -13.29 -5.82 6.56
N TRP A 240 -14.34 -6.40 5.97
CA TRP A 240 -14.32 -7.73 5.36
C TRP A 240 -13.58 -7.76 4.03
N THR A 241 -13.62 -6.66 3.29
CA THR A 241 -13.07 -6.53 1.93
C THR A 241 -11.61 -6.10 1.91
N ARG A 242 -11.03 -5.65 3.04
CA ARG A 242 -9.61 -5.24 3.15
C ARG A 242 -8.62 -6.36 2.83
N ALA A 243 -8.80 -7.56 3.37
CA ALA A 243 -7.90 -8.68 3.08
C ALA A 243 -8.03 -9.17 1.63
N PRO A 244 -9.26 -9.36 1.08
CA PRO A 244 -9.44 -9.58 -0.36
C PRO A 244 -8.85 -8.48 -1.24
N PHE A 245 -8.94 -7.21 -0.85
CA PHE A 245 -8.31 -6.10 -1.56
C PHE A 245 -6.79 -6.27 -1.61
N ALA A 246 -6.14 -6.58 -0.49
CA ALA A 246 -4.69 -6.83 -0.46
C ALA A 246 -4.27 -7.98 -1.39
N LEU A 247 -5.08 -9.05 -1.44
CA LEU A 247 -4.87 -10.16 -2.36
C LEU A 247 -5.05 -9.73 -3.82
N ALA A 248 -6.11 -8.99 -4.14
CA ALA A 248 -6.35 -8.49 -5.49
C ALA A 248 -5.22 -7.57 -5.98
N VAL A 249 -4.71 -6.71 -5.09
CA VAL A 249 -3.52 -5.88 -5.31
C VAL A 249 -2.29 -6.74 -5.61
N ALA A 250 -2.05 -7.79 -4.81
CA ALA A 250 -0.94 -8.70 -5.04
C ALA A 250 -1.04 -9.39 -6.40
N VAL A 251 -2.23 -9.90 -6.76
CA VAL A 251 -2.48 -10.54 -8.06
C VAL A 251 -2.23 -9.56 -9.21
N MET A 252 -2.81 -8.36 -9.15
CA MET A 252 -2.66 -7.34 -10.20
C MET A 252 -1.20 -6.92 -10.38
N HIS A 253 -0.47 -6.63 -9.31
CA HIS A 253 0.93 -6.20 -9.45
C HIS A 253 1.88 -7.36 -9.78
N THR A 254 1.56 -8.58 -9.37
CA THR A 254 2.33 -9.76 -9.79
C THR A 254 2.14 -10.03 -11.28
N SER A 255 0.94 -9.84 -11.83
CA SER A 255 0.73 -9.97 -13.28
C SER A 255 1.46 -8.87 -14.06
N ILE A 256 1.49 -7.64 -13.54
CA ILE A 256 2.30 -6.54 -14.10
C ILE A 256 3.80 -6.89 -14.09
N TRP A 257 4.33 -7.40 -12.98
CA TRP A 257 5.73 -7.85 -12.92
C TRP A 257 6.00 -8.99 -13.90
N ALA A 258 5.13 -10.00 -13.94
CA ALA A 258 5.30 -11.14 -14.83
C ALA A 258 5.25 -10.75 -16.32
N CYS A 259 4.39 -9.81 -16.70
CA CYS A 259 4.22 -9.42 -18.09
C CYS A 259 5.16 -8.29 -18.54
N LEU A 260 5.45 -7.32 -17.65
CA LEU A 260 6.13 -6.07 -17.99
C LEU A 260 7.46 -5.87 -17.24
N GLY A 261 7.85 -6.81 -16.36
CA GLY A 261 9.09 -6.69 -15.56
C GLY A 261 9.09 -5.55 -14.55
N LEU A 262 7.94 -4.91 -14.30
CA LEU A 262 7.85 -3.76 -13.42
C LEU A 262 7.72 -4.20 -11.96
N ASP A 263 8.69 -3.82 -11.13
CA ASP A 263 8.72 -4.15 -9.71
C ASP A 263 7.85 -3.19 -8.87
N TYR A 264 6.66 -3.66 -8.52
CA TYR A 264 5.71 -3.04 -7.59
C TYR A 264 5.68 -3.72 -6.21
N SER A 265 6.73 -4.45 -5.82
CA SER A 265 6.78 -5.17 -4.54
C SER A 265 6.52 -4.24 -3.34
N ALA A 266 7.07 -3.02 -3.34
CA ALA A 266 6.78 -2.01 -2.32
C ALA A 266 5.29 -1.74 -2.17
N TRP A 267 4.60 -1.63 -3.31
CA TRP A 267 3.20 -1.28 -3.40
C TRP A 267 2.33 -2.40 -2.81
N VAL A 268 2.60 -3.64 -3.21
CA VAL A 268 1.94 -4.84 -2.69
C VAL A 268 2.16 -4.98 -1.19
N LEU A 269 3.41 -4.88 -0.74
CA LEU A 269 3.74 -5.02 0.67
C LEU A 269 3.16 -3.90 1.52
N THR A 270 3.09 -2.67 1.00
CA THR A 270 2.45 -1.54 1.70
C THR A 270 0.95 -1.76 1.84
N ALA A 271 0.27 -2.18 0.76
CA ALA A 271 -1.14 -2.51 0.80
C ALA A 271 -1.42 -3.62 1.83
N ALA A 272 -0.59 -4.68 1.85
CA ALA A 272 -0.68 -5.77 2.81
C ALA A 272 -0.44 -5.30 4.25
N ALA A 273 0.60 -4.48 4.49
CA ALA A 273 0.97 -3.94 5.80
C ALA A 273 -0.15 -3.11 6.45
N VAL A 274 -1.00 -2.47 5.63
CA VAL A 274 -2.12 -1.66 6.12
C VAL A 274 -3.42 -2.48 6.18
N ALA A 275 -3.77 -3.18 5.10
CA ALA A 275 -5.07 -3.80 4.94
C ALA A 275 -5.22 -5.14 5.69
N LEU A 276 -4.15 -5.93 5.86
CA LEU A 276 -4.23 -7.20 6.58
C LEU A 276 -4.45 -7.02 8.08
N PRO A 277 -3.66 -6.20 8.82
CA PRO A 277 -3.87 -6.02 10.26
C PRO A 277 -5.24 -5.43 10.59
N THR A 278 -5.81 -4.65 9.67
CA THR A 278 -7.11 -4.00 9.83
C THR A 278 -8.29 -4.81 9.26
N GLY A 279 -8.01 -5.93 8.58
CA GLY A 279 -8.98 -6.71 7.82
C GLY A 279 -9.11 -8.18 8.21
N LEU A 280 -8.11 -8.78 8.88
CA LEU A 280 -8.10 -10.22 9.17
C LEU A 280 -8.99 -10.64 10.36
N ALA A 281 -9.23 -9.76 11.33
CA ALA A 281 -9.97 -10.12 12.55
C ALA A 281 -11.38 -10.73 12.30
N PRO A 282 -12.21 -10.19 11.40
CA PRO A 282 -13.51 -10.79 11.06
C PRO A 282 -13.38 -12.18 10.44
N TRP A 283 -12.38 -12.40 9.59
CA TRP A 283 -12.10 -13.69 8.95
C TRP A 283 -11.65 -14.73 9.97
N ALA A 284 -10.74 -14.36 10.88
CA ALA A 284 -10.31 -15.24 11.96
C ALA A 284 -11.50 -15.67 12.83
N ALA A 285 -12.37 -14.74 13.23
CA ALA A 285 -13.55 -15.04 14.02
C ALA A 285 -14.53 -15.99 13.29
N LEU A 286 -14.72 -15.82 11.97
CA LEU A 286 -15.56 -16.70 11.15
C LEU A 286 -14.99 -18.12 11.08
N LEU A 287 -13.67 -18.24 10.88
CA LEU A 287 -12.98 -19.54 10.81
C LEU A 287 -13.03 -20.26 12.17
N SER A 288 -12.81 -19.55 13.28
CA SER A 288 -12.92 -20.13 14.63
C SER A 288 -14.32 -20.64 14.95
N ARG A 289 -15.38 -19.94 14.51
CA ARG A 289 -16.77 -20.41 14.68
C ARG A 289 -17.04 -21.70 13.88
N ARG A 290 -16.53 -21.78 12.65
CA ARG A 290 -16.67 -22.99 11.81
C ARG A 290 -15.87 -24.18 12.36
N ALA A 291 -14.70 -23.93 12.95
CA ALA A 291 -13.90 -24.97 13.59
C ALA A 291 -14.50 -25.44 14.93
N GLY A 292 -15.02 -24.51 15.74
CA GLY A 292 -15.63 -24.81 17.04
C GLY A 292 -17.00 -25.51 16.96
N GLY A 293 -17.72 -25.38 15.84
CA GLY A 293 -18.98 -26.10 15.58
C GLY A 293 -18.81 -27.62 15.36
N ARG A 294 -17.59 -28.14 15.36
CA ARG A 294 -17.29 -29.58 15.28
C ARG A 294 -16.85 -30.21 16.61
N VAL A 295 -16.77 -29.46 17.71
CA VAL A 295 -16.49 -30.04 19.03
C VAL A 295 -17.77 -30.66 19.57
N ALA A 296 -17.71 -31.97 19.80
CA ALA A 296 -18.80 -32.87 20.10
C ALA A 296 -19.77 -32.37 21.17
N ARG A 297 -21.07 -32.53 20.88
CA ARG A 297 -22.11 -32.57 21.91
C ARG A 297 -21.74 -33.71 22.87
N PRO A 298 -21.60 -33.49 24.19
CA PRO A 298 -21.39 -34.58 25.13
C PRO A 298 -22.54 -35.57 24.92
N LEU A 299 -22.21 -36.84 24.66
CA LEU A 299 -23.18 -37.92 24.76
C LEU A 299 -23.73 -37.84 26.19
N GLY A 300 -25.03 -37.57 26.31
CA GLY A 300 -25.70 -37.53 27.60
C GLY A 300 -25.48 -38.85 28.36
N PRO A 301 -25.60 -38.83 29.69
CA PRO A 301 -25.46 -40.05 30.48
C PRO A 301 -26.45 -41.12 29.98
N PRO A 302 -26.06 -42.41 30.01
CA PRO A 302 -26.93 -43.49 29.60
C PRO A 302 -28.21 -43.52 30.45
N PRO A 303 -29.35 -43.97 29.89
CA PRO A 303 -30.60 -44.05 30.63
C PRO A 303 -30.47 -45.00 31.82
N PRO A 304 -31.14 -44.71 32.96
CA PRO A 304 -31.14 -45.58 34.12
C PRO A 304 -31.79 -46.94 33.79
N ALA A 305 -31.20 -48.00 34.36
CA ALA A 305 -31.67 -49.38 34.26
C ALA A 305 -32.95 -49.63 35.06
#